data_AF-A0AAU0NIV6-F1
#
_entry.id   AF-A0AAU0NIV6-F1
#
_cell.length_a   1.000
_cell.length_b   1.000
_cell.length_c   1.000
_cell.angle_alpha   90.00
_cell.angle_beta   90.00
_cell.angle_gamma   90.00
#
_symmetry.space_group_name_H-M   'P 1'
#
loop_
_entity.id
_entity.type
_entity.pdbx_description
1 polymer ?
#
loop_
_entity_poly.entity_id
_entity_poly.type
_entity_poly.pdbx_seq_one_letter_code
_entity_poly.pdbx_strand_id
1 'polypeptide(L)'
;MSFFKKLKANMIINKKNEQTFYELAIREIATGQKRTGLWAIALSKSDGSLDKAHALYIGLLAEEIKNDIYLEEIKNEELRKNELVLAKEIEKLEEIRSRKQKIIEQEVHKEKKSNIPSIFEEMDKQKEKELQSKRQEEIDKQKEEMDKQKEEELKAQGIRIDPRFKSPQPILKKY
;
A
#
# COMPACT_ATOMS: atom_id res chain seq x y z
N MET A 1 -20.82 -49.23 -7.24
CA MET A 1 -19.84 -50.05 -8.00
C MET A 1 -19.25 -51.12 -7.09
N SER A 2 -19.18 -52.37 -7.56
CA SER A 2 -18.70 -53.53 -6.80
C SER A 2 -17.22 -53.42 -6.42
N PHE A 3 -16.89 -53.72 -5.15
CA PHE A 3 -15.53 -53.69 -4.58
C PHE A 3 -14.49 -54.45 -5.42
N PHE A 4 -14.87 -55.61 -5.96
CA PHE A 4 -14.02 -56.41 -6.84
C PHE A 4 -13.62 -55.69 -8.14
N LYS A 5 -14.51 -54.86 -8.70
CA LYS A 5 -14.20 -54.08 -9.90
C LYS A 5 -13.13 -53.01 -9.58
N LYS A 6 -13.17 -52.40 -8.39
CA LYS A 6 -12.15 -51.43 -7.95
C LYS A 6 -10.78 -52.09 -7.75
N LEU A 7 -10.72 -53.26 -7.11
CA LEU A 7 -9.47 -54.02 -6.94
C LEU A 7 -8.83 -54.40 -8.29
N LYS A 8 -9.63 -54.95 -9.22
CA LYS A 8 -9.13 -55.30 -10.56
C LYS A 8 -8.64 -54.07 -11.33
N ALA A 9 -9.37 -52.95 -11.25
CA ALA A 9 -8.96 -51.70 -11.90
C ALA A 9 -7.61 -51.21 -11.35
N ASN A 10 -7.43 -51.17 -10.03
CA ASN A 10 -6.17 -50.76 -9.41
C ASN A 10 -5.01 -51.68 -9.80
N MET A 11 -5.22 -53.00 -9.85
CA MET A 11 -4.18 -53.93 -10.31
C MET A 11 -3.77 -53.66 -11.76
N ILE A 12 -4.73 -53.41 -12.66
CA ILE A 12 -4.46 -53.12 -14.07
C ILE A 12 -3.67 -51.80 -14.20
N ILE A 13 -4.06 -50.78 -13.45
CA ILE A 13 -3.35 -49.49 -13.40
C ILE A 13 -1.91 -49.70 -12.91
N ASN A 14 -1.72 -50.46 -11.83
CA ASN A 14 -0.38 -50.75 -11.31
C ASN A 14 0.49 -51.49 -12.34
N LYS A 15 -0.06 -52.48 -13.05
CA LYS A 15 0.66 -53.19 -14.13
C LYS A 15 1.03 -52.25 -15.27
N LYS A 16 0.13 -51.35 -15.66
CA LYS A 16 0.40 -50.37 -16.71
C LYS A 16 1.49 -49.39 -16.29
N ASN A 17 1.46 -48.91 -15.04
CA ASN A 17 2.50 -48.06 -14.48
C ASN A 17 3.85 -48.79 -14.42
N GLU A 18 3.84 -50.06 -14.05
CA GLU A 18 5.06 -50.88 -14.07
C GLU A 18 5.66 -50.97 -15.47
N GLN A 19 4.85 -51.25 -16.50
CA GLN A 19 5.32 -51.24 -17.90
C GLN A 19 5.94 -49.91 -18.31
N THR A 20 5.40 -48.77 -17.84
CA THR A 20 5.99 -47.46 -18.17
C THR A 20 7.39 -47.28 -17.57
N PHE A 21 7.67 -47.81 -16.38
CA PHE A 21 9.01 -47.74 -15.80
C PHE A 21 10.02 -48.60 -16.56
N TYR A 22 9.60 -49.79 -16.99
CA TYR A 22 10.42 -50.64 -17.87
C TYR A 22 10.67 -49.98 -19.23
N GLU A 23 9.68 -49.30 -19.79
CA GLU A 23 9.86 -48.54 -21.03
C GLU A 23 10.88 -47.41 -20.86
N LEU A 24 10.78 -46.64 -19.77
CA LEU A 24 11.76 -45.59 -19.45
C LEU A 24 13.16 -46.16 -19.23
N ALA A 25 13.28 -47.31 -18.56
CA ALA A 25 14.55 -48.01 -18.36
C ALA A 25 15.20 -48.38 -19.71
N ILE A 26 14.42 -48.95 -20.65
CA ILE A 26 14.91 -49.28 -21.98
C ILE A 26 15.32 -48.03 -22.76
N ARG A 27 14.57 -46.92 -22.65
CA ARG A 27 14.94 -45.65 -23.27
C ARG A 27 16.26 -45.12 -22.72
N GLU A 28 16.46 -45.15 -21.40
CA GLU A 28 17.71 -44.74 -20.75
C GLU A 28 18.90 -45.57 -21.28
N ILE A 29 18.74 -46.90 -21.34
CA ILE A 29 19.73 -47.80 -21.93
C ILE A 29 20.00 -47.47 -23.41
N ALA A 30 18.96 -47.22 -24.20
CA ALA A 30 19.08 -46.89 -25.62
C ALA A 30 19.82 -45.56 -25.86
N THR A 31 19.73 -44.61 -24.93
CA THR A 31 20.50 -43.35 -24.98
C THR A 31 21.97 -43.52 -24.60
N GLY A 32 22.40 -44.72 -24.20
CA GLY A 32 23.76 -45.00 -23.75
C GLY A 32 24.05 -44.53 -22.33
N GLN A 33 23.03 -44.04 -21.61
CA GLN A 33 23.16 -43.71 -20.19
C GLN A 33 23.23 -45.01 -19.39
N LYS A 34 24.24 -45.12 -18.53
CA LYS A 34 24.46 -46.30 -17.71
C LYS A 34 24.76 -45.91 -16.28
N ARG A 35 23.84 -46.26 -15.40
CA ARG A 35 24.02 -46.18 -13.94
C ARG A 35 25.01 -47.27 -13.49
N THR A 36 26.29 -46.91 -13.44
CA THR A 36 27.40 -47.84 -13.16
C THR A 36 27.25 -48.59 -11.84
N GLY A 37 26.74 -47.94 -10.79
CA GLY A 37 26.44 -48.57 -9.50
C GLY A 37 25.39 -49.68 -9.61
N LEU A 38 24.25 -49.40 -10.24
CA LEU A 38 23.22 -50.42 -10.50
C LEU A 38 23.75 -51.56 -11.38
N TRP A 39 24.56 -51.23 -12.38
CA TRP A 39 25.16 -52.25 -13.24
C TRP A 39 26.10 -53.18 -12.45
N ALA A 40 26.90 -52.65 -11.53
CA ALA A 40 27.75 -53.45 -10.67
C ALA A 40 26.93 -54.39 -9.76
N ILE A 41 25.81 -53.90 -9.22
CA ILE A 41 24.88 -54.72 -8.43
C ILE A 41 24.25 -55.84 -9.29
N ALA A 42 23.86 -55.52 -10.52
CA ALA A 42 23.32 -56.51 -11.45
C ALA A 42 24.35 -57.59 -11.79
N LEU A 43 25.59 -57.19 -12.07
CA LEU A 43 26.71 -58.10 -12.32
C LEU A 43 27.00 -59.00 -11.12
N SER A 44 27.05 -58.45 -9.89
CA SER A 44 27.35 -59.24 -8.70
C SER A 44 26.28 -60.30 -8.40
N LYS A 45 25.04 -60.08 -8.86
CA LYS A 45 23.90 -60.99 -8.70
C LYS A 45 23.68 -61.93 -9.89
N SER A 46 24.52 -61.83 -10.93
CA SER A 46 24.32 -62.54 -12.20
C SER A 46 25.05 -63.88 -12.31
N ASP A 47 25.79 -64.29 -11.28
CA ASP A 47 26.67 -65.47 -11.28
C ASP A 47 27.68 -65.47 -12.45
N GLY A 48 28.12 -64.28 -12.89
CA GLY A 48 29.04 -64.11 -14.01
C GLY A 48 28.41 -64.20 -15.40
N SER A 49 27.09 -64.41 -15.50
CA SER A 49 26.38 -64.40 -16.79
C SER A 49 26.00 -62.98 -17.19
N LEU A 50 26.51 -62.52 -18.33
CA LEU A 50 26.16 -61.20 -18.86
C LEU A 50 24.68 -61.08 -19.19
N ASP A 51 24.05 -62.09 -19.78
CA ASP A 51 22.61 -62.02 -20.12
C ASP A 51 21.74 -61.89 -18.88
N LYS A 52 22.07 -62.65 -17.82
CA LYS A 52 21.40 -62.49 -16.51
C LYS A 52 21.64 -61.09 -15.93
N ALA A 53 22.86 -60.56 -16.03
CA ALA A 53 23.17 -59.22 -15.56
C ALA A 53 22.35 -58.15 -16.29
N HIS A 54 22.18 -58.26 -17.62
CA HIS A 54 21.35 -57.33 -18.39
C HIS A 54 19.89 -57.39 -17.96
N ALA A 55 19.32 -58.59 -17.80
CA ALA A 55 17.94 -58.75 -17.34
C ALA A 55 17.74 -58.17 -15.92
N LEU A 56 18.65 -58.47 -15.00
CA LEU A 56 18.63 -57.91 -13.63
C LEU A 56 18.77 -56.39 -13.63
N TYR A 57 19.65 -55.86 -14.49
CA TYR A 57 19.88 -54.42 -14.60
C TYR A 57 18.63 -53.67 -15.05
N ILE A 58 17.90 -54.17 -16.05
CA ILE A 58 16.66 -53.56 -16.52
C ILE A 58 15.63 -53.47 -15.38
N GLY A 59 15.48 -54.55 -14.59
CA GLY A 59 14.56 -54.56 -13.44
C GLY A 59 14.97 -53.56 -12.36
N LEU A 60 16.25 -53.55 -11.97
CA LEU A 60 16.79 -52.60 -11.00
C LEU A 60 16.63 -51.16 -11.48
N LEU A 61 16.83 -50.91 -12.78
CA LEU A 61 16.71 -49.58 -13.37
C LEU A 61 15.25 -49.09 -13.34
N ALA A 62 14.29 -49.95 -13.67
CA ALA A 62 12.87 -49.61 -13.59
C ALA A 62 12.44 -49.28 -12.14
N GLU A 63 12.95 -50.04 -11.16
CA GLU A 63 12.71 -49.76 -9.74
C GLU A 63 13.33 -48.44 -9.29
N GLU A 64 14.56 -48.16 -9.72
CA GLU A 64 15.25 -46.91 -9.38
C GLU A 64 14.55 -45.70 -10.00
N ILE A 65 14.14 -45.77 -11.27
CA ILE A 65 13.37 -44.71 -11.93
C ILE A 65 12.07 -44.42 -11.17
N LYS A 66 11.38 -45.48 -10.71
CA LYS A 66 10.17 -45.33 -9.88
C LYS A 66 10.49 -44.61 -8.57
N ASN A 67 11.59 -44.96 -7.92
CA ASN A 67 12.02 -44.31 -6.68
C ASN A 67 12.39 -42.83 -6.90
N ASP A 68 13.09 -42.53 -8.00
CA ASP A 68 13.47 -41.17 -8.37
C ASP A 68 12.23 -40.27 -8.53
N ILE A 69 11.24 -40.75 -9.28
CA ILE A 69 9.97 -40.04 -9.49
C ILE A 69 9.25 -39.81 -8.15
N TYR A 70 9.19 -40.83 -7.30
CA TYR A 70 8.55 -40.71 -5.99
C TYR A 70 9.26 -39.70 -5.08
N LEU A 71 10.60 -39.70 -5.07
CA LEU A 71 11.39 -38.73 -4.31
C LEU A 71 11.22 -37.30 -4.84
N GLU A 72 11.10 -37.15 -6.16
CA GLU A 72 10.83 -35.87 -6.81
C GLU A 72 9.43 -35.34 -6.46
N GLU A 73 8.41 -36.21 -6.43
CA GLU A 73 7.07 -35.86 -5.97
C GLU A 73 7.07 -35.34 -4.53
N ILE A 74 7.76 -36.03 -3.60
CA ILE A 74 7.89 -35.58 -2.21
C ILE A 74 8.53 -34.20 -2.13
N LYS A 75 9.66 -33.99 -2.82
CA LYS A 75 10.36 -32.70 -2.83
C LYS A 75 9.46 -31.59 -3.38
N ASN A 76 8.73 -31.86 -4.46
CA ASN A 76 7.81 -30.91 -5.05
C ASN A 76 6.64 -30.55 -4.12
N GLU A 77 6.11 -31.51 -3.36
CA GLU A 77 5.12 -31.22 -2.33
C GLU A 77 5.66 -30.34 -1.21
N GLU A 78 6.88 -30.59 -0.74
CA GLU A 78 7.55 -29.76 0.26
C GLU A 78 7.78 -28.34 -0.24
N LEU A 79 8.25 -28.19 -1.48
CA LEU A 79 8.43 -26.89 -2.13
C LEU A 79 7.11 -26.13 -2.20
N ARG A 80 6.03 -26.77 -2.64
CA ARG A 80 4.68 -26.15 -2.68
C ARG A 80 4.21 -25.70 -1.30
N LYS A 81 4.45 -26.50 -0.25
CA LYS A 81 4.11 -26.11 1.13
C LYS A 81 4.90 -24.88 1.56
N ASN A 82 6.20 -24.84 1.26
CA ASN A 82 7.07 -23.71 1.59
C ASN A 82 6.65 -22.44 0.84
N GLU A 83 6.33 -22.54 -0.45
CA GLU A 83 5.82 -21.43 -1.26
C GLU A 83 4.52 -20.86 -0.68
N LEU A 84 3.59 -21.72 -0.24
CA LEU A 84 2.35 -21.29 0.39
C LEU A 84 2.59 -20.57 1.73
N VAL A 85 3.57 -21.01 2.52
CA VAL A 85 3.93 -20.35 3.77
C VAL A 85 4.56 -18.98 3.49
N LEU A 86 5.47 -18.91 2.51
CA LEU A 86 6.10 -17.65 2.09
C LEU A 86 5.07 -16.66 1.56
N ALA A 87 4.12 -17.11 0.73
CA ALA A 87 3.05 -16.26 0.20
C ALA A 87 2.21 -15.63 1.32
N LYS A 88 1.83 -16.43 2.34
CA LYS A 88 1.10 -15.92 3.52
C LYS A 88 1.91 -14.91 4.32
N GLU A 89 3.22 -15.10 4.42
CA GLU A 89 4.07 -14.16 5.16
C GLU A 89 4.23 -12.84 4.41
N ILE A 90 4.37 -12.88 3.08
CA ILE A 90 4.39 -11.70 2.22
C ILE A 90 3.07 -10.92 2.35
N GLU A 91 1.93 -11.61 2.30
CA GLU A 91 0.60 -10.99 2.47
C GLU A 91 0.49 -10.25 3.81
N LYS A 92 0.92 -10.87 4.92
CA LYS A 92 0.95 -10.20 6.24
C LYS A 92 1.85 -8.98 6.25
N LEU A 93 3.04 -9.07 5.63
CA LEU A 93 3.97 -7.94 5.57
C LEU A 93 3.39 -6.78 4.76
N GLU A 94 2.71 -7.07 3.66
CA GLU A 94 2.00 -6.07 2.86
C GLU A 94 0.84 -5.43 3.63
N GLU A 95 0.08 -6.22 4.39
CA GLU A 95 -0.93 -5.68 5.31
C GLU A 95 -0.32 -4.73 6.33
N ILE A 96 0.76 -5.13 7.00
CA ILE A 96 1.44 -4.30 8.00
C ILE A 96 1.95 -3.01 7.34
N ARG A 97 2.54 -3.11 6.14
CA ARG A 97 3.03 -1.97 5.37
C ARG A 97 1.89 -1.00 5.03
N SER A 98 0.77 -1.51 4.53
CA SER A 98 -0.40 -0.68 4.20
C SER A 98 -1.00 0.01 5.43
N ARG A 99 -1.06 -0.67 6.58
CA ARG A 99 -1.50 -0.09 7.86
C ARG A 99 -0.56 1.03 8.31
N LYS A 100 0.76 0.80 8.25
CA LYS A 100 1.77 1.84 8.56
C LYS A 100 1.62 3.05 7.66
N GLN A 101 1.43 2.86 6.35
CA GLN A 101 1.22 3.94 5.38
C GLN A 101 0.01 4.81 5.76
N LYS A 102 -1.12 4.18 6.10
CA LYS A 102 -2.34 4.89 6.53
C LYS A 102 -2.14 5.69 7.83
N ILE A 103 -1.39 5.15 8.79
CA ILE A 103 -1.08 5.86 10.03
C ILE A 103 -0.28 7.12 9.74
N ILE A 104 0.77 7.01 8.91
CA ILE A 104 1.60 8.15 8.50
C ILE A 104 0.75 9.22 7.81
N GLU A 105 -0.13 8.84 6.87
CA GLU A 105 -1.03 9.78 6.20
C GLU A 105 -1.98 10.50 7.19
N GLN A 106 -2.50 9.78 8.18
CA GLN A 106 -3.35 10.37 9.22
C GLN A 106 -2.57 11.34 10.12
N GLU A 107 -1.33 11.03 10.48
CA GLU A 107 -0.46 11.91 11.26
C GLU A 107 -0.12 13.19 10.49
N VAL A 108 0.28 13.08 9.22
CA VAL A 108 0.55 14.25 8.35
C VAL A 108 -0.71 15.12 8.19
N HIS A 109 -1.89 14.51 8.06
CA HIS A 109 -3.14 15.26 8.00
C HIS A 109 -3.50 15.95 9.31
N LYS A 110 -3.19 15.36 10.46
CA LYS A 110 -3.37 15.99 11.77
C LYS A 110 -2.40 17.15 11.95
N GLU A 111 -1.12 16.98 11.61
CA GLU A 111 -0.13 18.05 11.68
C GLU A 111 -0.49 19.24 10.78
N LYS A 112 -0.96 19.00 9.56
CA LYS A 112 -1.46 20.06 8.67
C LYS A 112 -2.68 20.80 9.22
N LYS A 113 -3.51 20.14 10.04
CA LYS A 113 -4.69 20.76 10.69
C LYS A 113 -4.33 21.43 12.02
N SER A 114 -3.30 20.96 12.72
CA SER A 114 -2.88 21.51 14.02
C SER A 114 -1.83 22.62 13.91
N ASN A 115 -1.12 22.74 12.78
CA ASN A 115 -0.14 23.81 12.59
C ASN A 115 -0.75 25.09 11.98
N ILE A 116 -1.11 25.99 12.90
CA ILE A 116 -0.86 27.44 12.91
C ILE A 116 -1.77 28.29 11.98
N PRO A 117 -2.71 29.11 12.52
CA PRO A 117 -3.07 30.36 11.86
C PRO A 117 -1.77 31.12 11.66
N SER A 118 -1.36 31.30 10.41
CA SER A 118 -0.09 31.91 10.05
C SER A 118 0.12 33.18 10.90
N ILE A 119 1.26 33.31 11.58
CA ILE A 119 1.63 34.55 12.31
C ILE A 119 1.41 35.78 11.42
N PHE A 120 1.56 35.60 10.10
CA PHE A 120 1.26 36.59 9.07
C PHE A 120 -0.23 36.98 9.01
N GLU A 121 -1.17 36.04 9.14
CA GLU A 121 -2.61 36.33 9.18
C GLU A 121 -3.02 37.12 10.43
N GLU A 122 -2.38 36.88 11.57
CA GLU A 122 -2.62 37.67 12.79
C GLU A 122 -2.00 39.07 12.69
N MET A 123 -0.79 39.18 12.11
CA MET A 123 -0.15 40.47 11.85
C MET A 123 -0.92 41.33 10.83
N ASP A 124 -1.46 40.72 9.77
CA ASP A 124 -2.25 41.42 8.77
C ASP A 124 -3.58 41.93 9.36
N LYS A 125 -4.24 41.11 10.18
CA LYS A 125 -5.44 41.55 10.94
C LYS A 125 -5.14 42.69 11.91
N GLN A 126 -3.96 42.71 12.54
CA GLN A 126 -3.56 43.81 13.43
C GLN A 126 -3.28 45.09 12.64
N LYS A 127 -2.54 45.01 11.53
CA LYS A 127 -2.30 46.17 10.65
C LYS A 127 -3.59 46.73 10.09
N GLU A 128 -4.54 45.89 9.71
CA GLU A 128 -5.82 46.32 9.15
C GLU A 128 -6.67 47.05 10.21
N LYS A 129 -6.68 46.56 11.45
CA LYS A 129 -7.32 47.25 12.59
C LYS A 129 -6.68 48.62 12.88
N GLU A 130 -5.35 48.70 12.85
CA GLU A 130 -4.63 49.95 13.10
C GLU A 130 -4.85 50.99 11.98
N LEU A 131 -4.99 50.52 10.74
CA LEU A 131 -5.31 51.38 9.59
C LEU A 131 -6.76 51.88 9.65
N GLN A 132 -7.69 51.07 10.18
CA GLN A 132 -9.07 51.49 10.42
C GLN A 132 -9.17 52.53 11.54
N SER A 133 -8.43 52.35 12.65
CA SER A 133 -8.44 53.33 13.75
C SER A 133 -7.87 54.68 13.30
N LYS A 134 -6.75 54.69 12.55
CA LYS A 134 -6.17 55.93 12.00
C LYS A 134 -7.12 56.65 11.05
N ARG A 135 -7.82 55.91 10.18
CA ARG A 135 -8.84 56.50 9.30
C ARG A 135 -10.01 57.09 10.08
N GLN A 136 -10.44 56.44 11.16
CA GLN A 136 -11.51 56.96 12.01
C GLN A 136 -11.07 58.25 12.71
N GLU A 137 -9.86 58.30 13.26
CA GLU A 137 -9.29 59.50 13.88
C GLU A 137 -9.16 60.67 12.88
N GLU A 138 -8.77 60.41 11.64
CA GLU A 138 -8.72 61.45 10.60
C GLU A 138 -10.11 61.98 10.23
N ILE A 139 -11.10 61.08 10.09
CA ILE A 139 -12.49 61.49 9.85
C ILE A 139 -13.01 62.36 10.99
N ASP A 140 -12.70 62.01 12.24
CA ASP A 140 -13.17 62.74 13.40
C ASP A 140 -12.48 64.12 13.50
N LYS A 141 -11.18 64.21 13.19
CA LYS A 141 -10.48 65.51 13.07
C LYS A 141 -11.06 66.39 11.97
N GLN A 142 -11.36 65.82 10.80
CA GLN A 142 -11.97 66.57 9.70
C GLN A 142 -13.38 67.08 10.08
N LYS A 143 -14.17 66.29 10.81
CA LYS A 143 -15.45 66.76 11.34
C LYS A 143 -15.28 67.92 12.31
N GLU A 144 -14.31 67.84 13.23
CA GLU A 144 -14.03 68.94 14.16
C GLU A 144 -13.57 70.21 13.44
N GLU A 145 -12.75 70.10 12.39
CA GLU A 145 -12.34 71.26 11.59
C GLU A 145 -13.51 71.85 10.80
N MET A 146 -14.35 71.00 10.19
CA MET A 146 -15.57 71.43 9.51
C MET A 146 -16.56 72.12 10.46
N ASP A 147 -16.68 71.63 11.69
CA ASP A 147 -17.55 72.24 12.70
C ASP A 147 -16.97 73.59 13.17
N LYS A 148 -15.65 73.72 13.33
CA LYS A 148 -14.99 75.01 13.61
C LYS A 148 -15.15 76.00 12.47
N GLN A 149 -14.97 75.56 11.23
CA GLN A 149 -15.16 76.42 10.04
C GLN A 149 -16.62 76.87 9.91
N LYS A 150 -17.59 75.99 10.15
CA LYS A 150 -19.00 76.39 10.23
C LYS A 150 -19.25 77.39 11.34
N GLU A 151 -18.65 77.22 12.51
CA GLU A 151 -18.77 78.16 13.63
C GLU A 151 -18.16 79.53 13.30
N GLU A 152 -17.03 79.56 12.60
CA GLU A 152 -16.40 80.78 12.09
C GLU A 152 -17.21 81.45 10.97
N GLU A 153 -17.77 80.68 10.02
CA GLU A 153 -18.67 81.18 8.97
C GLU A 153 -19.96 81.77 9.57
N LEU A 154 -20.53 81.12 10.58
CA LEU A 154 -21.70 81.62 11.32
C LEU A 154 -21.37 82.93 12.07
N LYS A 155 -20.17 83.04 12.65
CA LYS A 155 -19.66 84.29 13.26
C LYS A 155 -19.43 85.39 12.22
N ALA A 156 -18.90 85.06 11.04
CA ALA A 156 -18.69 86.00 9.94
C ALA A 156 -20.00 86.50 9.31
N GLN A 157 -21.05 85.69 9.31
CA GLN A 157 -22.42 86.08 8.92
C GLN A 157 -23.15 86.92 9.99
N GLY A 158 -22.50 87.24 11.12
CA GLY A 158 -23.05 88.10 12.17
C GLY A 158 -24.05 87.41 13.11
N ILE A 159 -24.12 86.07 13.07
CA ILE A 159 -25.04 85.28 13.88
C ILE A 159 -24.29 84.77 15.12
N ARG A 160 -24.55 85.36 16.29
CA ARG A 160 -24.03 84.84 17.58
C ARG A 160 -24.95 83.73 18.09
N ILE A 161 -24.42 82.51 18.19
CA ILE A 161 -25.09 81.40 18.87
C ILE A 161 -24.76 81.48 20.36
N ASP A 162 -25.76 81.77 21.18
CA ASP A 162 -25.65 81.77 22.64
C ASP A 162 -25.47 80.30 23.12
N PRO A 163 -24.47 79.98 23.97
CA PRO A 163 -24.20 78.60 24.40
C PRO A 163 -25.36 77.89 25.11
N ARG A 164 -26.47 78.58 25.43
CA ARG A 164 -27.70 77.97 25.95
C ARG A 164 -28.67 77.46 24.86
N PHE A 165 -28.50 77.83 23.58
CA PHE A 165 -29.44 77.50 22.51
C PHE A 165 -28.71 76.90 21.30
N LYS A 166 -29.07 75.66 20.91
CA LYS A 166 -28.43 74.89 19.82
C LYS A 166 -28.85 75.32 18.40
N SER A 167 -29.42 76.49 18.21
CA SER A 167 -29.79 77.00 16.88
C SER A 167 -29.79 78.53 16.80
N PRO A 168 -29.43 79.10 15.64
CA PRO A 168 -29.38 80.56 15.44
C PRO A 168 -30.77 81.19 15.38
N GLN A 169 -30.98 82.31 16.09
CA GLN A 169 -32.27 83.01 16.12
C GLN A 169 -32.37 84.09 15.02
N PRO A 170 -33.54 84.23 14.36
CA PRO A 170 -33.76 85.25 13.34
C PRO A 170 -33.92 86.66 13.95
N ILE A 171 -33.38 87.66 13.25
CA ILE A 171 -33.38 89.08 13.66
C ILE A 171 -34.80 89.67 13.54
N LEU A 172 -35.37 90.14 14.65
CA LEU A 172 -36.60 90.93 14.68
C LEU A 172 -36.31 92.34 14.14
N LYS A 173 -36.84 92.68 12.96
CA LYS A 173 -36.88 94.06 12.45
C LYS A 173 -37.82 94.88 13.32
N LYS A 174 -37.31 95.97 13.92
CA LYS A 174 -38.13 97.02 14.54
C LYS A 174 -38.76 97.86 13.44
N TYR A 175 -40.09 97.91 13.41
CA TYR A 175 -40.89 99.03 12.90
C TYR A 175 -42.01 99.28 13.90
#